data_AF-A0A381XYZ1-F1
#
_entry.id   AF-A0A381XYZ1-F1
#
_cell.length_a   1.000
_cell.length_b   1.000
_cell.length_c   1.000
_cell.angle_alpha   90.00
_cell.angle_beta   90.00
_cell.angle_gamma   90.00
#
_symmetry.space_group_name_H-M   'P 1'
#
loop_
_entity.id
_entity.type
_entity.pdbx_description
1 polymer ?
#
loop_
_entity_poly.entity_id
_entity_poly.type
_entity_poly.pdbx_seq_one_letter_code
_entity_poly.pdbx_strand_id
1 'polypeptide(L)'
;MARKVKFNINNTLLESGIVKVDRAKLYGSTKKIVRDMKGNECVLSNLYNGDRILPKGSISQVLLDNEGLFVSRSALVGFNSSNKKVDKVSSIFSIDNKCEKVDLDEFLSVNVKSIYQLAIEEGDQEKWNILFANDEIYHFMFNYREDYEGDDAYIITNGSDLFITVGKKNDFEFLEQNNIVIDDEEEEEIDDELDFSMF
;
A
#
# COMPACT_ATOMS: atom_id res chain seq x y z
N MET A 1 -21.29 -7.83 -10.00
CA MET A 1 -20.12 -8.61 -10.42
C MET A 1 -18.88 -7.78 -10.13
N ALA A 2 -17.90 -8.33 -9.42
CA ALA A 2 -16.63 -7.63 -9.22
C ALA A 2 -15.95 -7.45 -10.58
N ARG A 3 -15.38 -6.26 -10.83
CA ARG A 3 -14.67 -5.98 -12.07
C ARG A 3 -13.40 -6.84 -12.09
N LYS A 4 -13.20 -7.64 -13.14
CA LYS A 4 -11.99 -8.47 -13.27
C LYS A 4 -10.80 -7.61 -13.69
N VAL A 5 -9.63 -7.97 -13.19
CA VAL A 5 -8.33 -7.42 -13.59
C VAL A 5 -7.72 -8.34 -14.62
N LYS A 6 -7.10 -7.77 -15.65
CA LYS A 6 -6.41 -8.49 -16.72
C LYS A 6 -4.91 -8.44 -16.49
N PHE A 7 -4.29 -9.60 -16.39
CA PHE A 7 -2.86 -9.79 -16.19
C PHE A 7 -2.27 -10.41 -17.45
N ASN A 8 -1.30 -9.74 -18.06
CA ASN A 8 -0.57 -10.25 -19.22
C ASN A 8 0.81 -10.73 -18.75
N ILE A 9 0.94 -12.04 -18.60
CA ILE A 9 2.19 -12.71 -18.21
C ILE A 9 2.69 -13.52 -19.40
N ASN A 10 3.88 -13.20 -19.92
CA ASN A 10 4.49 -13.91 -21.06
C ASN A 10 3.53 -14.07 -22.28
N ASN A 11 2.81 -13.00 -22.63
CA ASN A 11 1.77 -12.98 -23.68
C ASN A 11 0.54 -13.85 -23.41
N THR A 12 0.41 -14.41 -22.21
CA THR A 12 -0.80 -15.11 -21.76
C THR A 12 -1.65 -14.15 -20.96
N LEU A 13 -2.88 -13.90 -21.43
CA LEU A 13 -3.85 -13.07 -20.74
C LEU A 13 -4.61 -13.91 -19.72
N LEU A 14 -4.51 -13.53 -18.44
CA LEU A 14 -5.23 -14.11 -17.32
C LEU A 14 -6.16 -13.08 -16.71
N GLU A 15 -7.34 -13.51 -16.28
CA GLU A 15 -8.31 -12.64 -15.63
C GLU A 15 -8.65 -13.14 -14.23
N SER A 16 -8.76 -12.22 -13.28
CA SER A 16 -9.20 -12.56 -11.93
C SER A 16 -9.87 -11.37 -11.27
N GLY A 17 -10.84 -11.65 -10.39
CA GLY A 17 -11.26 -10.67 -9.40
C GLY A 17 -10.16 -10.44 -8.37
N ILE A 18 -10.20 -9.30 -7.66
CA ILE A 18 -9.33 -9.05 -6.51
C ILE A 18 -10.17 -8.73 -5.28
N VAL A 19 -9.79 -9.31 -4.15
CA VAL A 19 -10.45 -9.13 -2.87
C VAL A 19 -9.44 -8.64 -1.86
N LYS A 20 -9.60 -7.41 -1.37
CA LYS A 20 -8.69 -6.85 -0.37
C LYS A 20 -8.71 -7.71 0.90
N VAL A 21 -7.53 -8.07 1.39
CA VAL A 21 -7.34 -8.75 2.67
C VAL A 21 -7.12 -7.68 3.73
N ASP A 22 -8.09 -7.53 4.62
CA ASP A 22 -8.02 -6.60 5.75
C ASP A 22 -8.08 -7.37 7.07
N ARG A 23 -7.52 -6.78 8.13
CA ARG A 23 -7.56 -7.36 9.49
C ARG A 23 -8.98 -7.74 9.94
N ALA A 24 -9.98 -6.93 9.54
CA ALA A 24 -11.38 -7.21 9.85
C ALA A 24 -11.90 -8.52 9.24
N LYS A 25 -11.35 -8.97 8.11
CA LYS A 25 -11.69 -10.26 7.49
C LYS A 25 -10.97 -11.42 8.17
N LEU A 26 -9.74 -11.21 8.62
CA LEU A 26 -8.92 -12.23 9.27
C LEU A 26 -9.36 -12.49 10.71
N TYR A 27 -9.63 -11.43 11.47
CA TYR A 27 -9.87 -11.49 12.91
C TYR A 27 -11.30 -11.09 13.31
N GLY A 28 -12.14 -10.74 12.34
CA GLY A 28 -13.44 -10.12 12.60
C GLY A 28 -13.31 -8.65 13.00
N SER A 29 -14.46 -8.03 13.28
CA SER A 29 -14.50 -6.64 13.76
C SER A 29 -15.67 -6.44 14.70
N THR A 30 -15.49 -5.54 15.68
CA THR A 30 -16.55 -5.11 16.59
C THR A 30 -16.87 -3.65 16.32
N LYS A 31 -18.15 -3.31 16.15
CA LYS A 31 -18.61 -1.92 15.99
C LYS A 31 -19.47 -1.52 17.19
N LYS A 32 -19.11 -0.43 17.87
CA LYS A 32 -19.96 0.17 18.91
C LYS A 32 -21.07 0.98 18.25
N ILE A 33 -22.31 0.70 18.63
CA ILE A 33 -23.50 1.42 18.16
C ILE A 33 -24.08 2.18 19.35
N VAL A 34 -24.21 3.50 19.22
CA VAL A 34 -24.86 4.34 20.23
C VAL A 34 -26.31 4.54 19.83
N ARG A 35 -27.24 4.36 20.77
CA ARG A 35 -28.67 4.52 20.52
C ARG A 35 -29.26 5.61 21.42
N ASP A 36 -30.30 6.28 20.93
CA ASP A 36 -31.09 7.23 21.70
C ASP A 36 -32.05 6.50 22.67
N MET A 37 -32.80 7.27 23.47
CA MET A 37 -33.80 6.74 24.40
C MET A 37 -34.97 6.01 23.70
N LYS A 38 -35.14 6.21 22.40
CA LYS A 38 -36.17 5.57 21.57
C LYS A 38 -35.63 4.35 20.80
N GLY A 39 -34.34 4.01 20.98
CA GLY A 39 -33.67 2.88 20.34
C GLY A 39 -33.11 3.15 18.94
N ASN A 40 -33.16 4.39 18.44
CA ASN A 40 -32.62 4.77 17.13
C ASN A 40 -31.09 4.95 17.19
N GLU A 41 -30.37 4.60 16.13
CA GLU A 41 -28.91 4.80 16.04
C GLU A 41 -28.57 6.30 15.99
N CYS A 42 -27.71 6.74 16.90
CA CYS A 42 -27.21 8.11 16.92
C CYS A 42 -26.19 8.31 15.80
N VAL A 43 -26.27 9.44 15.10
CA VAL A 43 -25.30 9.86 14.09
C VAL A 43 -24.36 10.92 14.64
N LEU A 44 -23.10 10.88 14.19
CA LEU A 44 -22.12 11.91 14.50
C LEU A 44 -22.47 13.23 13.78
N SER A 45 -22.42 14.33 14.53
CA SER A 45 -22.61 15.70 14.06
C SER A 45 -21.53 16.60 14.69
N ASN A 46 -21.17 17.67 13.99
CA ASN A 46 -20.23 18.67 14.51
C ASN A 46 -20.97 19.76 15.27
N LEU A 47 -20.38 20.27 16.35
CA LEU A 47 -20.86 21.48 17.03
C LEU A 47 -20.02 22.66 16.56
N TYR A 48 -20.62 23.55 15.78
CA TYR A 48 -19.98 24.75 15.28
C TYR A 48 -20.22 25.91 16.24
N ASN A 49 -19.14 26.57 16.65
CA ASN A 49 -19.13 27.72 17.57
C ASN A 49 -19.91 27.54 18.89
N GLY A 50 -20.18 26.30 19.30
CA GLY A 50 -20.80 25.98 20.59
C GLY A 50 -22.33 26.01 20.61
N ASP A 51 -23.00 26.49 19.56
CA ASP A 51 -24.46 26.69 19.53
C ASP A 51 -25.15 26.07 18.31
N ARG A 52 -24.40 25.69 17.26
CA ARG A 52 -24.98 25.17 16.01
C ARG A 52 -24.57 23.73 15.78
N ILE A 53 -25.54 22.83 15.70
CA ILE A 53 -25.31 21.44 15.31
C ILE A 53 -25.29 21.37 13.79
N LEU A 54 -24.19 20.84 13.24
CA LEU A 54 -23.96 20.61 11.83
C LEU A 54 -23.98 19.09 11.57
N PRO A 55 -25.09 18.57 11.01
CA PRO A 55 -25.16 17.18 10.57
C PRO A 55 -24.08 16.82 9.56
N LYS A 56 -23.91 15.51 9.34
CA LYS A 56 -23.05 15.00 8.27
C LYS A 56 -23.45 15.63 6.93
N GLY A 57 -22.47 16.24 6.24
CA GLY A 57 -22.65 16.89 4.95
C GLY A 57 -22.86 18.41 5.00
N SER A 58 -22.96 19.02 6.19
CA SER A 58 -23.10 20.48 6.32
C SER A 58 -21.83 21.28 6.02
N ILE A 59 -20.66 20.63 5.99
CA ILE A 59 -19.38 21.24 5.66
C ILE A 59 -18.83 20.55 4.41
N SER A 60 -18.37 21.34 3.45
CA SER A 60 -17.67 20.87 2.26
C SER A 60 -16.40 21.70 2.05
N GLN A 61 -15.41 21.11 1.39
CA GLN A 61 -14.20 21.79 0.96
C GLN A 61 -14.27 22.02 -0.55
N VAL A 62 -13.96 23.24 -0.97
CA VAL A 62 -13.90 23.61 -2.39
C VAL A 62 -12.48 24.05 -2.75
N LEU A 63 -12.10 23.82 -4.00
CA LEU A 63 -10.84 24.33 -4.55
C LEU A 63 -11.17 25.64 -5.27
N LEU A 64 -10.36 26.66 -4.99
CA LEU A 64 -10.44 27.96 -5.63
C LEU A 64 -9.13 28.21 -6.38
N ASP A 65 -9.21 28.85 -7.54
CA ASP A 65 -8.03 29.38 -8.21
C ASP A 65 -7.61 30.74 -7.61
N ASN A 66 -6.57 31.34 -8.19
CA ASN A 66 -6.06 32.64 -7.75
C ASN A 66 -7.06 33.80 -7.97
N GLU A 67 -8.10 33.60 -8.77
CA GLU A 67 -9.17 34.58 -9.04
C GLU A 67 -10.41 34.35 -8.13
N GLY A 68 -10.38 33.30 -7.31
CA GLY A 68 -11.49 32.94 -6.43
C GLY A 68 -12.61 32.14 -7.10
N LEU A 69 -12.36 31.60 -8.30
CA LEU A 69 -13.33 30.76 -9.03
C LEU A 69 -13.22 29.30 -8.61
N PHE A 70 -14.35 28.60 -8.63
CA PHE A 70 -14.41 27.18 -8.29
C PHE A 70 -13.69 26.31 -9.33
N VAL A 71 -12.80 25.44 -8.85
CA VAL A 71 -12.08 24.47 -9.68
C VAL A 71 -12.55 23.05 -9.37
N SER A 72 -12.98 22.32 -10.41
CA SER A 72 -13.28 20.90 -10.29
C SER A 72 -12.01 20.08 -10.09
N ARG A 73 -12.06 19.06 -9.23
CA ARG A 73 -10.97 18.09 -9.07
C ARG A 73 -10.61 17.36 -10.38
N SER A 74 -11.56 17.21 -11.29
CA SER A 74 -11.33 16.59 -12.61
C SER A 74 -10.52 17.46 -13.55
N ALA A 75 -10.46 18.78 -13.31
CA ALA A 75 -9.70 19.73 -14.12
C ALA A 75 -8.25 19.90 -13.63
N LEU A 76 -7.89 19.30 -12.48
CA LEU A 76 -6.53 19.34 -11.95
C LEU A 76 -5.58 18.58 -12.87
N VAL A 77 -4.37 19.13 -13.02
CA VAL A 77 -3.26 18.54 -13.76
C VAL A 77 -2.06 18.38 -12.83
N GLY A 78 -1.34 17.27 -12.96
CA GLY A 78 -0.12 17.01 -12.20
C GLY A 78 1.10 17.62 -12.89
N PHE A 79 2.04 18.12 -12.09
CA PHE A 79 3.37 18.54 -12.52
C PHE A 79 4.44 17.78 -11.74
N ASN A 80 5.53 17.41 -12.40
CA ASN A 80 6.68 16.81 -11.72
C ASN A 80 7.64 17.86 -11.14
N SER A 81 8.69 17.41 -10.44
CA SER A 81 9.73 18.28 -9.85
C SER A 81 10.48 19.15 -10.88
N SER A 82 10.41 18.81 -12.17
CA SER A 82 10.98 19.59 -13.29
C SER A 82 9.94 20.52 -13.94
N ASN A 83 8.80 20.73 -13.29
CA ASN A 83 7.68 21.57 -13.74
C ASN A 83 7.11 21.16 -15.11
N LYS A 84 7.21 19.88 -15.47
CA LYS A 84 6.57 19.30 -16.66
C LYS A 84 5.26 18.66 -16.28
N LYS A 85 4.24 18.85 -17.13
CA LYS A 85 2.95 18.18 -16.99
C LYS A 85 3.15 16.67 -17.05
N VAL A 86 2.56 15.94 -16.12
CA VAL A 86 2.56 14.48 -16.08
C VAL A 86 1.19 13.94 -16.45
N ASP A 87 1.18 12.84 -17.18
CA ASP A 87 -0.02 12.08 -17.45
C ASP A 87 -0.30 11.12 -16.30
N LYS A 88 -1.56 10.71 -16.18
CA LYS A 88 -1.97 9.79 -15.12
C LYS A 88 -1.63 8.36 -15.52
N VAL A 89 -1.23 7.59 -14.53
CA VAL A 89 -1.09 6.14 -14.61
C VAL A 89 -2.48 5.53 -14.56
N SER A 90 -2.79 4.72 -15.58
CA SER A 90 -4.10 4.09 -15.75
C SER A 90 -4.47 3.15 -14.60
N SER A 91 -5.78 2.96 -14.40
CA SER A 91 -6.27 1.96 -13.47
C SER A 91 -6.03 0.53 -13.99
N ILE A 92 -5.72 -0.40 -13.09
CA ILE A 92 -5.54 -1.83 -13.40
C ILE A 92 -6.77 -2.47 -14.06
N PHE A 93 -7.95 -1.87 -13.90
CA PHE A 93 -9.21 -2.36 -14.48
C PHE A 93 -9.50 -1.81 -15.88
N SER A 94 -8.65 -0.90 -16.37
CA SER A 94 -8.82 -0.22 -17.66
C SER A 94 -7.84 -0.70 -18.71
N ILE A 95 -6.76 -1.38 -18.32
CA ILE A 95 -5.69 -1.84 -19.21
C ILE A 95 -5.37 -3.32 -18.99
N ASP A 96 -4.66 -3.90 -19.94
CA ASP A 96 -4.02 -5.20 -19.79
C ASP A 96 -2.69 -4.97 -19.06
N ASN A 97 -2.60 -5.41 -17.80
CA ASN A 97 -1.44 -5.14 -16.96
C ASN A 97 -0.30 -6.07 -17.35
N LYS A 98 0.74 -5.51 -17.98
CA LYS A 98 1.96 -6.26 -18.30
C LYS A 98 2.67 -6.63 -17.00
N CYS A 99 2.88 -7.92 -16.81
CA CYS A 99 3.50 -8.48 -15.62
C CYS A 99 4.89 -9.01 -16.00
N GLU A 100 5.91 -8.55 -15.30
CA GLU A 100 7.32 -8.90 -15.54
C GLU A 100 7.83 -9.78 -14.42
N LYS A 101 8.58 -10.84 -14.74
CA LYS A 101 9.15 -11.73 -13.73
C LYS A 101 10.26 -11.01 -13.00
N VAL A 102 10.27 -11.09 -11.67
CA VAL A 102 11.24 -10.45 -10.79
C VAL A 102 11.80 -11.44 -9.76
N ASP A 103 12.96 -11.10 -9.21
CA ASP A 103 13.62 -11.90 -8.18
C ASP A 103 13.05 -11.61 -6.78
N LEU A 104 13.28 -12.55 -5.86
CA LEU A 104 12.78 -12.48 -4.49
C LEU A 104 13.37 -11.29 -3.71
N ASP A 105 14.62 -10.92 -3.96
CA ASP A 105 15.27 -9.77 -3.31
C ASP A 105 14.58 -8.44 -3.64
N GLU A 106 14.06 -8.31 -4.87
CA GLU A 106 13.28 -7.13 -5.25
C GLU A 106 11.99 -7.06 -4.42
N PHE A 107 11.26 -8.18 -4.32
CA PHE A 107 10.04 -8.26 -3.55
C PHE A 107 10.26 -7.97 -2.06
N LEU A 108 11.34 -8.49 -1.47
CA LEU A 108 11.68 -8.24 -0.07
C LEU A 108 12.00 -6.76 0.22
N SER A 109 12.35 -5.99 -0.81
CA SER A 109 12.70 -4.58 -0.68
C SER A 109 11.47 -3.65 -0.65
N VAL A 110 10.26 -4.21 -0.72
CA VAL A 110 9.01 -3.46 -0.87
C VAL A 110 8.38 -3.16 0.48
N ASN A 111 8.01 -1.90 0.70
CA ASN A 111 7.19 -1.53 1.85
C ASN A 111 5.71 -1.80 1.52
N VAL A 112 5.18 -2.89 2.07
CA VAL A 112 3.83 -3.37 1.79
C VAL A 112 2.78 -2.48 2.45
N LYS A 113 1.90 -1.92 1.61
CA LYS A 113 0.78 -1.05 2.00
C LYS A 113 -0.53 -1.80 2.05
N SER A 114 -0.74 -2.77 1.16
CA SER A 114 -2.00 -3.50 1.03
C SER A 114 -1.82 -4.86 0.38
N ILE A 115 -2.68 -5.80 0.75
CA ILE A 115 -2.67 -7.17 0.20
C ILE A 115 -4.06 -7.47 -0.36
N TYR A 116 -4.10 -8.12 -1.52
CA TYR A 116 -5.32 -8.58 -2.17
C TYR A 116 -5.20 -10.06 -2.49
N GLN A 117 -6.27 -10.83 -2.31
CA GLN A 117 -6.37 -12.22 -2.78
C GLN A 117 -7.02 -12.24 -4.16
N LEU A 118 -6.48 -13.07 -5.06
CA LEU A 118 -7.04 -13.29 -6.39
C LEU A 118 -8.26 -14.23 -6.28
N ALA A 119 -9.41 -13.77 -6.76
CA ALA A 119 -10.63 -14.56 -6.87
C ALA A 119 -10.71 -15.15 -8.29
N ILE A 120 -10.10 -16.33 -8.45
CA ILE A 120 -9.99 -17.06 -9.71
C ILE A 120 -11.21 -17.98 -9.85
N GLU A 121 -11.80 -18.05 -11.04
CA GLU A 121 -12.87 -18.99 -11.34
C GLU A 121 -12.31 -20.39 -11.56
N GLU A 122 -13.04 -21.44 -11.13
CA GLU A 122 -12.55 -22.84 -11.15
C GLU A 122 -11.99 -23.28 -12.52
N GLY A 123 -12.57 -22.78 -13.63
CA GLY A 123 -12.12 -23.10 -14.98
C GLY A 123 -10.77 -22.52 -15.41
N ASP A 124 -10.26 -21.50 -14.70
CA ASP A 124 -8.97 -20.87 -15.01
C ASP A 124 -7.85 -21.26 -14.04
N GLN A 125 -8.16 -21.93 -12.93
CA GLN A 125 -7.17 -22.29 -11.88
C GLN A 125 -5.98 -23.09 -12.43
N GLU A 126 -6.19 -24.01 -13.37
CA GLU A 126 -5.10 -24.78 -13.96
C GLU A 126 -4.07 -23.89 -14.68
N LYS A 127 -4.52 -22.84 -15.38
CA LYS A 127 -3.63 -21.91 -16.09
C LYS A 127 -2.78 -21.12 -15.11
N TRP A 128 -3.37 -20.66 -14.02
CA TRP A 128 -2.67 -19.97 -12.95
C TRP A 128 -1.65 -20.90 -12.27
N ASN A 129 -2.04 -22.13 -11.96
CA ASN A 129 -1.14 -23.09 -11.31
C ASN A 129 0.08 -23.45 -12.17
N ILE A 130 -0.08 -23.57 -13.50
CA ILE A 130 1.04 -23.85 -14.41
C ILE A 130 2.05 -22.69 -14.42
N LEU A 131 1.58 -21.44 -14.46
CA LEU A 131 2.46 -20.27 -14.47
C LEU A 131 3.23 -20.07 -13.16
N PHE A 132 2.59 -20.38 -12.04
CA PHE A 132 3.17 -20.18 -10.70
C PHE A 132 3.76 -21.46 -10.09
N ALA A 133 3.94 -22.52 -10.88
CA ALA A 133 4.44 -23.82 -10.41
C ALA A 133 5.86 -23.76 -9.81
N ASN A 134 6.68 -22.78 -10.22
CA ASN A 134 8.05 -22.59 -9.74
C ASN A 134 8.17 -21.46 -8.70
N ASP A 135 7.07 -21.09 -8.03
CA ASP A 135 7.01 -19.98 -7.06
C ASP A 135 7.55 -18.65 -7.63
N GLU A 136 7.26 -18.40 -8.91
CA GLU A 136 7.71 -17.20 -9.60
C GLU A 136 6.94 -15.95 -9.13
N ILE A 137 7.66 -14.83 -9.02
CA ILE A 137 7.10 -13.55 -8.61
C ILE A 137 6.97 -12.65 -9.83
N TYR A 138 5.82 -12.00 -9.97
CA TYR A 138 5.54 -11.10 -11.08
C TYR A 138 5.22 -9.68 -10.61
N HIS A 139 5.97 -8.70 -11.11
CA HIS A 139 5.78 -7.27 -10.86
C HIS A 139 4.88 -6.62 -11.92
N PHE A 140 4.06 -5.67 -11.49
CA PHE A 140 3.32 -4.75 -12.36
C PHE A 140 2.96 -3.46 -11.61
N MET A 141 2.63 -2.40 -12.37
CA MET A 141 2.17 -1.15 -11.79
C MET A 141 0.70 -1.24 -11.36
N PHE A 142 0.41 -0.88 -10.12
CA PHE A 142 -0.92 -0.95 -9.53
C PHE A 142 -1.50 0.43 -9.26
N ASN A 143 -2.67 0.67 -9.85
CA ASN A 143 -3.54 1.76 -9.49
C ASN A 143 -5.01 1.30 -9.45
N TYR A 144 -5.61 1.38 -8.26
CA TYR A 144 -7.04 1.06 -8.11
C TYR A 144 -7.92 2.07 -8.84
N ARG A 145 -7.55 3.36 -8.78
CA ARG A 145 -8.10 4.45 -9.60
C ARG A 145 -6.95 5.10 -10.34
N GLU A 146 -7.27 5.66 -11.51
CA GLU A 146 -6.31 6.45 -12.27
C GLU A 146 -5.79 7.62 -11.42
N ASP A 147 -4.46 7.70 -11.29
CA ASP A 147 -3.77 8.69 -10.46
C ASP A 147 -2.40 9.04 -11.08
N TYR A 148 -1.73 10.09 -10.58
CA TYR A 148 -0.43 10.54 -11.09
C TYR A 148 0.76 9.70 -10.60
N GLU A 149 0.54 8.87 -9.59
CA GLU A 149 1.54 7.95 -9.04
C GLU A 149 0.97 6.54 -9.11
N GLY A 150 1.78 5.56 -9.53
CA GLY A 150 1.45 4.14 -9.46
C GLY A 150 2.18 3.50 -8.29
N ASP A 151 1.49 2.66 -7.53
CA ASP A 151 2.13 1.80 -6.53
C ASP A 151 2.74 0.57 -7.24
N ASP A 152 3.83 0.02 -6.71
CA ASP A 152 4.38 -1.26 -7.16
C ASP A 152 3.50 -2.41 -6.66
N ALA A 153 3.26 -3.42 -7.50
CA ALA A 153 2.55 -4.61 -7.09
C ALA A 153 3.22 -5.89 -7.55
N TYR A 154 3.13 -6.90 -6.69
CA TYR A 154 3.78 -8.20 -6.87
C TYR A 154 2.77 -9.32 -6.69
N ILE A 155 2.69 -10.23 -7.64
CA ILE A 155 1.89 -11.46 -7.54
C ILE A 155 2.75 -12.56 -6.93
N ILE A 156 2.26 -13.16 -5.85
CA ILE A 156 2.91 -14.26 -5.14
C ILE A 156 1.90 -15.39 -4.92
N THR A 157 2.42 -16.61 -4.76
CA THR A 157 1.63 -17.81 -4.48
C THR A 157 2.01 -18.39 -3.12
N ASN A 158 1.05 -19.02 -2.44
CA ASN A 158 1.29 -19.87 -1.27
C ASN A 158 0.98 -21.35 -1.60
N GLY A 159 1.05 -21.72 -2.88
CA GLY A 159 0.70 -23.04 -3.39
C GLY A 159 -0.80 -23.27 -3.59
N SER A 160 -1.66 -22.84 -2.66
CA SER A 160 -3.13 -22.96 -2.79
C SER A 160 -3.79 -21.74 -3.42
N ASP A 161 -3.35 -20.55 -3.01
CA ASP A 161 -3.96 -19.27 -3.33
C ASP A 161 -2.90 -18.29 -3.83
N LEU A 162 -3.35 -17.36 -4.68
CA LEU A 162 -2.52 -16.27 -5.16
C LEU A 162 -2.90 -14.94 -4.53
N PHE A 163 -1.87 -14.14 -4.25
CA PHE A 163 -1.99 -12.85 -3.60
C PHE A 163 -1.26 -11.78 -4.41
N ILE A 164 -1.80 -10.56 -4.36
CA ILE A 164 -1.18 -9.35 -4.86
C ILE A 164 -0.75 -8.52 -3.66
N THR A 165 0.52 -8.22 -3.62
CA THR A 165 1.14 -7.38 -2.60
C THR A 165 1.41 -6.02 -3.21
N VAL A 166 0.78 -4.98 -2.70
CA VAL A 166 0.89 -3.61 -3.23
C VAL A 166 1.69 -2.76 -2.24
N GLY A 167 2.67 -2.02 -2.74
CA GLY A 167 3.57 -1.21 -1.93
C GLY A 167 4.40 -0.26 -2.77
N LYS A 168 5.47 0.26 -2.18
CA LYS A 168 6.52 0.97 -2.91
C LYS A 168 7.84 0.26 -2.70
N LYS A 169 8.55 0.01 -3.80
CA LYS A 169 9.93 -0.46 -3.72
C LYS A 169 10.79 0.58 -3.01
N ASN A 170 11.65 0.14 -2.11
CA ASN A 170 12.66 0.99 -1.49
C ASN A 170 14.03 0.49 -1.92
N ASP A 171 14.90 1.42 -2.29
CA ASP A 171 16.31 1.14 -2.46
C ASP A 171 16.99 1.40 -1.12
N PHE A 172 17.52 0.34 -0.51
CA PHE A 172 18.27 0.44 0.73
C PHE A 172 19.73 0.74 0.41
N GLU A 173 20.21 1.90 0.84
CA GLU A 173 21.64 2.16 0.90
C GLU A 173 22.17 1.60 2.23
N PHE A 174 23.09 0.63 2.15
CA PHE A 174 23.83 0.17 3.32
C PHE A 174 24.77 1.28 3.77
N LEU A 175 24.47 1.87 4.92
CA LEU A 175 25.35 2.84 5.58
C LEU A 175 26.34 2.08 6.45
N GLU A 176 27.63 2.17 6.15
CA GLU A 176 28.67 1.76 7.08
C GLU A 176 28.81 2.81 8.18
N GLN A 177 28.97 2.35 9.42
CA GLN A 177 29.36 3.23 10.50
C GLN A 177 30.79 3.69 10.23
N ASN A 178 31.02 5.00 10.15
CA ASN A 178 32.38 5.56 10.15
C ASN A 178 33.05 5.16 11.47
N ASN A 179 33.72 4.02 11.47
CA ASN A 179 34.57 3.61 12.57
C ASN A 179 35.74 4.59 12.57
N ILE A 180 35.76 5.45 13.59
CA ILE A 180 36.97 6.16 13.96
C ILE A 180 37.92 5.05 14.39
N VAL A 181 38.98 4.81 13.62
CA VAL A 181 40.09 3.98 14.07
C VAL A 181 40.70 4.75 15.24
N ILE A 182 40.40 4.32 16.45
CA ILE A 182 41.16 4.70 17.63
C ILE A 182 42.43 3.86 17.50
N ASP A 183 43.57 4.50 17.26
CA ASP A 183 44.86 3.80 17.42
C ASP A 183 44.86 3.23 18.85
N ASP A 184 45.13 1.94 18.99
CA ASP A 184 45.33 1.30 20.28
C ASP A 184 46.59 1.92 20.93
N GLU A 185 46.43 3.09 21.54
CA GLU A 185 47.41 3.64 22.48
C GLU A 185 47.40 2.72 23.71
N GLU A 186 48.42 1.85 23.73
CA GLU A 186 48.98 1.08 24.85
C GLU A 186 47.98 0.66 25.95
N GLU A 187 47.69 -0.65 26.04
CA GLU A 187 47.09 -1.26 27.22
C GLU A 187 47.88 -0.83 28.48
N GLU A 188 47.40 0.20 29.20
CA GLU A 188 47.82 0.44 30.58
C GLU A 188 47.34 -0.76 31.40
N GLU A 189 48.28 -1.54 31.93
CA GLU A 189 48.02 -2.62 32.89
C GLU A 189 47.13 -2.08 34.01
N ILE A 190 45.87 -2.53 34.04
CA ILE A 190 44.96 -2.26 35.15
C ILE A 190 45.44 -3.12 36.32
N ASP A 191 45.99 -2.47 37.35
CA ASP A 191 46.41 -3.10 38.60
C ASP A 191 45.18 -3.75 39.29
N ASP A 192 45.30 -5.04 39.63
CA ASP A 192 44.25 -5.96 40.09
C ASP A 192 43.78 -5.69 41.55
N GLU A 193 43.69 -4.44 41.99
CA GLU A 193 43.20 -4.04 43.33
C GLU A 193 41.90 -3.20 43.25
N LEU A 194 40.89 -3.70 42.53
CA LEU A 194 39.51 -3.21 42.65
C LEU A 194 38.74 -4.02 43.70
N ASP A 195 38.64 -3.45 44.91
CA ASP A 195 37.87 -3.97 46.05
C ASP A 195 36.34 -3.77 45.85
N PHE A 196 35.59 -4.87 45.69
CA PHE A 196 34.14 -4.89 45.48
C PHE A 196 33.33 -5.03 46.78
N SER A 197 33.87 -4.64 47.94
CA SER A 197 33.20 -4.80 49.25
C SER A 197 32.18 -3.71 49.64
N MET A 198 31.64 -2.94 48.70
CA MET A 198 30.47 -2.07 48.98
C MET A 198 29.32 -2.32 48.03
N PHE A 199 28.59 -3.42 48.27
CA PHE A 199 27.12 -3.43 48.33
C PHE A 199 26.62 -4.48 49.32
#